data_AF-A0A1G4A0P0-F1
#
_entry.id   AF-A0A1G4A0P0-F1
#
_cell.length_a   1.000
_cell.length_b   1.000
_cell.length_c   1.000
_cell.angle_alpha   90.00
_cell.angle_beta   90.00
_cell.angle_gamma   90.00
#
_symmetry.space_group_name_H-M   'P 1'
#
loop_
_entity.id
_entity.type
_entity.pdbx_description
1 polymer ?
#
loop_
_entity_poly.entity_id
_entity_poly.type
_entity_poly.pdbx_seq_one_letter_code
_entity_poly.pdbx_strand_id
1 'polypeptide(L)'
;MTGATHIGGLRNIVSSAKDDYEAGLGANLQVSLSGEVLGDFVALAKQALSDGHKDVAAVLASAALEDALKRFARLNGVDTDGKSMQDIVGALKAKGLVGGAQKTLFETMPKIRDYAMHAEWGKLDPASVSSLIGFVEQFLLSKFS
;
A
#
# COMPACT_ATOMS: atom_id res chain seq x y z
N MET A 1 33.74 -32.17 -24.51
CA MET A 1 33.65 -31.79 -23.08
C MET A 1 32.79 -30.53 -22.82
N THR A 2 31.97 -30.08 -23.76
CA THR A 2 31.22 -28.80 -23.68
C THR A 2 29.79 -28.93 -23.11
N GLY A 3 29.14 -30.10 -23.24
CA GLY A 3 27.75 -30.29 -22.78
C GLY A 3 27.57 -30.35 -21.25
N ALA A 4 28.52 -30.92 -20.52
CA ALA A 4 28.44 -31.05 -19.06
C ALA A 4 28.54 -29.70 -18.33
N THR A 5 29.33 -28.77 -18.86
CA THR A 5 29.51 -27.42 -18.30
C THR A 5 28.25 -26.55 -18.46
N HIS A 6 27.50 -26.75 -19.55
CA HIS A 6 26.26 -25.99 -19.81
C HIS A 6 25.10 -26.48 -18.93
N ILE A 7 24.98 -27.78 -18.70
CA ILE A 7 23.97 -28.34 -17.78
C ILE A 7 24.29 -27.96 -16.33
N GLY A 8 25.58 -27.97 -15.94
CA GLY A 8 26.01 -27.48 -14.63
C GLY A 8 25.71 -25.99 -14.42
N GLY A 9 25.94 -25.16 -15.43
CA GLY A 9 25.59 -23.73 -15.40
C GLY A 9 24.08 -23.48 -15.26
N LEU A 10 23.26 -24.19 -16.05
CA LEU A 10 21.80 -24.11 -15.95
C LEU A 10 21.28 -24.53 -14.58
N ARG A 11 21.82 -25.62 -14.01
CA ARG A 11 21.45 -26.10 -12.67
C ARG A 11 21.77 -25.05 -11.61
N ASN A 12 22.92 -24.39 -11.72
CA ASN A 12 23.32 -23.36 -10.76
C ASN A 12 22.43 -22.12 -10.86
N ILE A 13 22.08 -21.67 -12.07
CA ILE A 13 21.15 -20.53 -12.26
C ILE A 13 19.78 -20.82 -11.63
N VAL A 14 19.22 -22.02 -11.86
CA VAL A 14 17.93 -22.41 -11.29
C VAL A 14 18.00 -22.57 -9.77
N SER A 15 19.12 -23.10 -9.25
CA SER A 15 19.34 -23.21 -7.80
C SER A 15 19.41 -21.84 -7.13
N SER A 16 20.20 -20.91 -7.69
CA SER A 16 20.30 -19.55 -7.14
C SER A 16 18.96 -18.81 -7.21
N ALA A 17 18.20 -18.95 -8.30
CA ALA A 17 16.86 -18.37 -8.40
C ALA A 17 15.88 -18.96 -7.38
N LYS A 18 16.01 -20.26 -7.06
CA LYS A 18 15.23 -20.92 -6.01
C LYS A 18 15.64 -20.40 -4.62
N ASP A 19 16.93 -20.27 -4.36
CA ASP A 19 17.46 -19.75 -3.09
C ASP A 19 17.01 -18.30 -2.87
N ASP A 20 17.05 -17.45 -3.91
CA ASP A 20 16.56 -16.08 -3.87
C ASP A 20 15.04 -16.02 -3.61
N TYR A 21 14.27 -16.93 -4.22
CA TYR A 21 12.83 -17.05 -3.97
C TYR A 21 12.53 -17.47 -2.53
N GLU A 22 13.23 -18.50 -2.03
CA GLU A 22 13.09 -18.98 -0.65
C GLU A 22 13.57 -17.95 0.38
N ALA A 23 14.56 -17.12 0.02
CA ALA A 23 14.98 -15.96 0.79
C ALA A 23 13.99 -14.77 0.75
N GLY A 24 12.88 -14.89 0.00
CA GLY A 24 11.83 -13.89 -0.07
C GLY A 24 12.16 -12.70 -0.98
N LEU A 25 13.20 -12.77 -1.81
CA LEU A 25 13.65 -11.65 -2.66
C LEU A 25 12.55 -11.19 -3.63
N GLY A 26 11.78 -12.12 -4.19
CA GLY A 26 10.66 -11.80 -5.08
C GLY A 26 9.51 -11.05 -4.38
N ALA A 27 9.20 -11.42 -3.13
CA ALA A 27 8.21 -10.71 -2.33
C ALA A 27 8.70 -9.31 -1.96
N ASN A 28 9.98 -9.16 -1.59
CA ASN A 28 10.59 -7.87 -1.28
C ASN A 28 10.58 -6.93 -2.50
N LEU A 29 10.94 -7.43 -3.69
CA LEU A 29 10.89 -6.65 -4.92
C LEU A 29 9.46 -6.19 -5.25
N GLN A 30 8.47 -7.06 -5.06
CA GLN A 30 7.07 -6.68 -5.27
C GLN A 30 6.63 -5.59 -4.29
N VAL A 31 7.04 -5.66 -3.02
CA VAL A 31 6.77 -4.63 -2.01
C VAL A 31 7.40 -3.29 -2.41
N SER A 32 8.68 -3.28 -2.82
CA SER A 32 9.37 -2.06 -3.24
C SER A 32 8.74 -1.40 -4.48
N LEU A 33 8.47 -2.17 -5.54
CA LEU A 33 7.83 -1.65 -6.75
C LEU A 33 6.44 -1.06 -6.47
N SER A 34 5.74 -1.66 -5.51
CA SER A 34 4.42 -1.18 -5.11
C SER A 34 4.51 0.09 -4.28
N GLY A 35 5.54 0.23 -3.45
CA GLY A 35 5.86 1.46 -2.73
C GLY A 35 6.10 2.63 -3.69
N GLU A 36 6.81 2.40 -4.80
CA GLU A 36 7.09 3.41 -5.83
C GLU A 36 5.81 3.90 -6.52
N VAL A 37 4.97 2.98 -7.02
CA VAL A 37 3.70 3.34 -7.67
C VAL A 37 2.76 4.07 -6.71
N LEU A 38 2.68 3.64 -5.45
CA LEU A 38 1.86 4.32 -4.45
C LEU A 38 2.44 5.69 -4.07
N GLY A 39 3.77 5.83 -4.10
CA GLY A 39 4.48 7.10 -3.95
C GLY A 39 4.12 8.11 -5.05
N ASP A 40 4.02 7.67 -6.30
CA ASP A 40 3.59 8.52 -7.42
C ASP A 40 2.15 9.03 -7.23
N PHE A 41 1.24 8.18 -6.75
CA PHE A 41 -0.13 8.59 -6.43
C PHE A 41 -0.16 9.65 -5.34
N VAL A 42 0.69 9.52 -4.31
CA VAL A 42 0.83 10.52 -3.25
C VAL A 42 1.39 11.83 -3.82
N ALA A 43 2.40 11.78 -4.69
CA ALA A 43 2.96 12.96 -5.33
C ALA A 43 1.94 13.70 -6.20
N LEU A 44 1.18 12.96 -7.01
CA LEU A 44 0.09 13.52 -7.82
C LEU A 44 -1.03 14.09 -6.95
N ALA A 45 -1.38 13.44 -5.84
CA ALA A 45 -2.38 13.95 -4.90
C ALA A 45 -1.94 15.28 -4.28
N LYS A 46 -0.67 15.42 -3.89
CA LYS A 46 -0.09 16.67 -3.38
C LYS A 46 -0.17 17.78 -4.41
N GLN A 47 0.24 17.50 -5.65
CA GLN A 47 0.18 18.46 -6.75
C GLN A 47 -1.27 18.92 -7.00
N ALA A 48 -2.20 17.98 -7.14
CA ALA A 48 -3.61 18.28 -7.35
C ALA A 48 -4.20 19.14 -6.21
N LEU A 49 -3.83 18.85 -4.95
CA LEU A 49 -4.30 19.65 -3.81
C LEU A 49 -3.73 21.08 -3.85
N SER A 50 -2.45 21.22 -4.17
CA SER A 50 -1.78 22.51 -4.34
C SER A 50 -2.41 23.35 -5.45
N ASP A 51 -2.86 22.71 -6.53
CA ASP A 51 -3.53 23.35 -7.66
C ASP A 51 -5.02 23.66 -7.39
N GLY A 52 -5.53 23.36 -6.20
CA GLY A 52 -6.92 23.59 -5.80
C GLY A 52 -7.89 22.49 -6.25
N HIS A 53 -7.39 21.40 -6.83
CA HIS A 53 -8.18 20.24 -7.25
C HIS A 53 -8.36 19.23 -6.11
N LYS A 54 -9.03 19.66 -5.03
CA LYS A 54 -9.28 18.87 -3.80
C LYS A 54 -9.86 17.48 -4.09
N ASP A 55 -10.84 17.40 -4.99
CA ASP A 55 -11.56 16.15 -5.24
C ASP A 55 -10.66 15.12 -5.96
N VAL A 56 -9.84 15.59 -6.91
CA VAL A 56 -8.81 14.78 -7.58
C VAL A 56 -7.77 14.29 -6.58
N ALA A 57 -7.27 15.18 -5.73
CA ALA A 57 -6.34 14.83 -4.66
C ALA A 57 -6.90 13.78 -3.70
N ALA A 58 -8.18 13.92 -3.32
CA ALA A 58 -8.87 12.98 -2.46
C ALA A 58 -8.96 11.58 -3.11
N VAL A 59 -9.29 11.50 -4.40
CA VAL A 59 -9.38 10.23 -5.14
C VAL A 59 -8.03 9.54 -5.23
N LEU A 60 -6.97 10.27 -5.59
CA LEU A 60 -5.62 9.72 -5.71
C LEU A 60 -5.09 9.19 -4.37
N ALA A 61 -5.21 9.99 -3.31
CA ALA A 61 -4.77 9.58 -1.98
C ALA A 61 -5.59 8.38 -1.44
N SER A 62 -6.89 8.32 -1.77
CA SER A 62 -7.78 7.22 -1.38
C SER A 62 -7.44 5.91 -2.07
N ALA A 63 -7.12 5.96 -3.37
CA ALA A 63 -6.67 4.79 -4.11
C ALA A 63 -5.36 4.24 -3.53
N ALA A 64 -4.42 5.14 -3.22
CA ALA A 64 -3.15 4.76 -2.58
C ALA A 64 -3.36 4.17 -1.17
N LEU A 65 -4.24 4.76 -0.36
CA LEU A 65 -4.60 4.24 0.97
C LEU A 65 -5.14 2.81 0.87
N GLU A 66 -6.10 2.58 -0.01
CA GLU A 66 -6.76 1.28 -0.13
C GLU A 66 -5.80 0.18 -0.54
N ASP A 67 -4.96 0.44 -1.56
CA ASP A 67 -4.00 -0.56 -2.01
C ASP A 67 -2.91 -0.81 -0.95
N ALA A 68 -2.41 0.24 -0.29
CA ALA A 68 -1.45 0.11 0.80
C ALA A 68 -2.00 -0.73 1.96
N LEU A 69 -3.23 -0.45 2.42
CA LEU A 69 -3.86 -1.20 3.52
C LEU A 69 -4.12 -2.66 3.13
N LYS A 70 -4.61 -2.92 1.91
CA LYS A 70 -4.85 -4.29 1.42
C LYS A 70 -3.55 -5.07 1.30
N ARG A 71 -2.48 -4.47 0.79
CA ARG A 71 -1.16 -5.12 0.73
C ARG A 71 -0.61 -5.39 2.11
N PHE A 72 -0.66 -4.41 3.00
CA PHE A 72 -0.20 -4.59 4.38
C PHE A 72 -0.96 -5.71 5.10
N ALA A 73 -2.27 -5.79 4.88
CA ALA A 73 -3.10 -6.90 5.36
C ALA A 73 -2.63 -8.25 4.81
N ARG A 74 -2.46 -8.38 3.48
CA ARG A 74 -2.00 -9.62 2.84
C ARG A 74 -0.61 -10.05 3.34
N LEU A 75 0.33 -9.11 3.46
CA LEU A 75 1.68 -9.36 4.00
C LEU A 75 1.65 -9.90 5.44
N ASN A 76 0.62 -9.55 6.20
CA ASN A 76 0.42 -10.02 7.56
C ASN A 76 -0.60 -11.17 7.66
N GLY A 77 -0.85 -11.90 6.56
CA GLY A 77 -1.74 -13.06 6.54
C GLY A 77 -3.20 -12.71 6.87
N VAL A 78 -3.66 -11.53 6.48
CA VAL A 78 -5.07 -11.13 6.51
C VAL A 78 -5.57 -11.18 5.07
N ASP A 79 -6.52 -12.07 4.82
CA ASP A 79 -7.22 -12.13 3.54
C ASP A 79 -8.09 -10.88 3.35
N THR A 80 -8.06 -10.31 2.14
CA THR A 80 -8.72 -9.06 1.77
C THR A 80 -9.80 -9.25 0.71
N ASP A 81 -9.92 -10.43 0.11
CA ASP A 81 -10.80 -10.64 -1.03
C ASP A 81 -12.28 -10.59 -0.61
N GLY A 82 -13.09 -9.83 -1.35
CA GLY A 82 -14.50 -9.58 -1.03
C GLY A 82 -14.77 -8.85 0.30
N LYS A 83 -13.75 -8.38 1.03
CA LYS A 83 -13.92 -7.74 2.34
C LYS A 83 -14.00 -6.23 2.25
N SER A 84 -14.82 -5.64 3.13
CA SER A 84 -14.89 -4.19 3.26
C SER A 84 -13.59 -3.64 3.85
N MET A 85 -13.34 -2.35 3.63
CA MET A 85 -12.18 -1.67 4.24
C MET A 85 -12.25 -1.71 5.77
N GLN A 86 -13.46 -1.62 6.32
CA GLN A 86 -13.73 -1.71 7.75
C GLN A 86 -13.34 -3.08 8.31
N ASP A 87 -13.66 -4.17 7.61
CA ASP A 87 -13.28 -5.53 8.00
C ASP A 87 -11.76 -5.71 8.01
N ILE A 88 -11.09 -5.19 6.98
CA ILE A 88 -9.62 -5.23 6.86
C ILE A 88 -8.97 -4.49 8.03
N VAL A 89 -9.41 -3.27 8.30
CA VAL A 89 -8.92 -2.47 9.43
C VAL A 89 -9.19 -3.17 10.77
N GLY A 90 -10.37 -3.75 10.94
CA GLY A 90 -10.73 -4.52 12.14
C GLY A 90 -9.76 -5.69 12.37
N ALA A 91 -9.48 -6.47 11.32
CA ALA A 91 -8.53 -7.58 11.38
C ALA A 91 -7.10 -7.12 11.70
N LEU A 92 -6.63 -6.03 11.08
CA LEU A 92 -5.31 -5.44 11.35
C LEU A 92 -5.17 -5.00 12.82
N LYS A 93 -6.21 -4.38 13.38
CA LYS A 93 -6.25 -4.01 14.81
C LYS A 93 -6.27 -5.22 15.72
N ALA A 94 -7.06 -6.25 15.40
CA ALA A 94 -7.15 -7.47 16.18
C ALA A 94 -5.81 -8.22 16.25
N LYS A 95 -5.01 -8.15 15.18
CA LYS A 95 -3.63 -8.68 15.16
C LYS A 95 -2.60 -7.79 15.87
N GLY A 96 -2.99 -6.64 16.43
CA GLY A 96 -2.07 -5.72 17.11
C GLY A 96 -1.10 -5.00 16.17
N LEU A 97 -1.35 -5.03 14.86
CA LEU A 97 -0.48 -4.40 13.84
C LEU A 97 -0.64 -2.88 13.79
N VAL A 98 -1.63 -2.35 14.51
CA VAL A 98 -1.96 -0.93 14.62
C VAL A 98 -2.09 -0.57 16.09
N GLY A 99 -1.20 0.29 16.57
CA GLY A 99 -1.09 0.66 17.99
C GLY A 99 -1.21 2.17 18.24
N GLY A 100 -1.53 2.52 19.50
CA GLY A 100 -1.50 3.91 19.98
C GLY A 100 -2.30 4.91 19.13
N ALA A 101 -1.71 6.07 18.86
CA ALA A 101 -2.32 7.16 18.09
C ALA A 101 -2.72 6.77 16.66
N GLN A 102 -2.12 5.72 16.08
CA GLN A 102 -2.48 5.24 14.75
C GLN A 102 -3.87 4.57 14.71
N LYS A 103 -4.39 4.05 15.84
CA LYS A 103 -5.70 3.39 15.87
C LYS A 103 -6.82 4.31 15.39
N THR A 104 -6.82 5.56 15.83
CA THR A 104 -7.81 6.56 15.42
C THR A 104 -7.67 6.91 13.94
N LEU A 105 -6.44 7.03 13.43
CA LEU A 105 -6.21 7.31 12.01
C LEU A 105 -6.68 6.16 11.11
N PHE A 106 -6.50 4.91 11.55
CA PHE A 106 -7.04 3.73 10.86
C PHE A 106 -8.58 3.68 10.87
N GLU A 107 -9.27 4.46 11.71
CA GLU A 107 -10.74 4.61 11.67
C GLU A 107 -11.17 5.78 10.79
N THR A 108 -10.43 6.89 10.88
CA THR A 108 -10.79 8.14 10.22
C THR A 108 -10.45 8.12 8.73
N MET A 109 -9.27 7.64 8.35
CA MET A 109 -8.79 7.70 6.96
C MET A 109 -9.66 6.86 6.00
N PRO A 110 -10.13 5.65 6.34
CA PRO A 110 -11.10 4.93 5.52
C PRO A 110 -12.41 5.69 5.29
N LYS A 111 -12.89 6.48 6.27
CA LYS A 111 -14.11 7.29 6.11
C LYS A 111 -13.91 8.41 5.09
N ILE A 112 -12.76 9.09 5.14
CA ILE A 112 -12.39 10.11 4.14
C ILE A 112 -12.32 9.46 2.75
N ARG A 113 -11.71 8.27 2.65
CA ARG A 113 -11.70 7.47 1.41
C ARG A 113 -13.11 7.14 0.93
N ASP A 114 -14.01 6.73 1.82
CA ASP A 114 -15.38 6.41 1.44
C ASP A 114 -16.10 7.64 0.89
N TYR A 115 -15.95 8.81 1.51
CA TYR A 115 -16.52 10.05 0.97
C TYR A 115 -15.98 10.36 -0.43
N ALA A 116 -14.68 10.20 -0.66
CA ALA A 116 -14.08 10.45 -1.98
C ALA A 116 -14.57 9.44 -3.04
N MET A 117 -14.60 8.15 -2.72
CA MET A 117 -14.98 7.09 -3.66
C MET A 117 -16.48 7.06 -3.98
N HIS A 118 -17.30 7.66 -3.13
CA HIS A 118 -18.74 7.85 -3.38
C HIS A 118 -19.09 9.27 -3.83
N ALA A 119 -18.09 10.08 -4.17
CA ALA A 119 -18.26 11.45 -4.65
C ALA A 119 -19.04 12.38 -3.69
N GLU A 120 -18.94 12.15 -2.38
CA GLU A 120 -19.54 12.97 -1.33
C GLU A 120 -18.69 14.22 -1.03
N TRP A 121 -18.38 15.02 -2.04
CA TRP A 121 -17.40 16.14 -1.98
C TRP A 121 -17.70 17.19 -0.91
N GLY A 122 -18.99 17.36 -0.55
CA GLY A 122 -19.43 18.27 0.51
C GLY A 122 -19.01 17.85 1.92
N LYS A 123 -18.58 16.59 2.11
CA LYS A 123 -18.05 16.09 3.39
C LYS A 123 -16.52 16.18 3.47
N LEU A 124 -15.87 16.68 2.43
CA LEU A 124 -14.42 16.81 2.33
C LEU A 124 -14.03 18.29 2.32
N ASP A 125 -12.91 18.61 2.94
CA ASP A 125 -12.26 19.91 2.88
C ASP A 125 -10.76 19.74 2.56
N PRO A 126 -10.03 20.80 2.15
CA PRO A 126 -8.62 20.66 1.82
C PRO A 126 -7.76 20.13 2.98
N ALA A 127 -8.14 20.43 4.24
CA ALA A 127 -7.40 19.99 5.42
C ALA A 127 -7.53 18.48 5.69
N SER A 128 -8.72 17.92 5.52
CA SER A 128 -8.97 16.49 5.63
C SER A 128 -8.29 15.72 4.49
N VAL A 129 -8.31 16.25 3.27
CA VAL A 129 -7.56 15.67 2.14
C VAL A 129 -6.04 15.73 2.39
N SER A 130 -5.52 16.86 2.87
CA SER A 130 -4.12 16.98 3.28
C SER A 130 -3.74 15.98 4.36
N SER A 131 -4.64 15.75 5.33
CA SER A 131 -4.43 14.77 6.41
C SER A 131 -4.39 13.34 5.87
N LEU A 132 -5.25 13.02 4.91
CA LEU A 132 -5.24 11.73 4.20
C LEU A 132 -3.92 11.51 3.45
N ILE A 133 -3.48 12.50 2.67
CA ILE A 133 -2.21 12.44 1.93
C ILE A 133 -1.04 12.19 2.89
N GLY A 134 -0.94 12.98 3.96
CA GLY A 134 0.15 12.85 4.94
C GLY A 134 0.13 11.51 5.67
N PHE A 135 -1.05 10.97 5.97
CA PHE A 135 -1.17 9.64 6.54
C PHE A 135 -0.67 8.56 5.58
N VAL A 136 -1.10 8.59 4.32
CA VAL A 136 -0.70 7.59 3.31
C VAL A 136 0.81 7.64 3.09
N GLU A 137 1.37 8.83 2.92
CA GLU A 137 2.82 9.01 2.79
C GLU A 137 3.57 8.36 3.95
N GLN A 138 3.19 8.67 5.19
CA GLN A 138 3.86 8.12 6.35
C GLN A 138 3.62 6.61 6.53
N PHE A 139 2.47 6.12 6.08
CA PHE A 139 2.18 4.69 6.10
C PHE A 139 3.09 3.93 5.12
N LEU A 140 3.29 4.46 3.91
CA LEU A 140 4.22 3.89 2.93
C LEU A 140 5.65 3.88 3.47
N LEU A 141 6.12 5.01 4.01
CA LEU A 141 7.46 5.14 4.61
C LEU A 141 7.71 4.28 5.86
N SER A 142 6.66 3.75 6.49
CA SER A 142 6.82 2.93 7.70
C SER A 142 6.61 1.45 7.48
N LYS A 143 5.98 1.05 6.36
CA LYS A 143 5.57 -0.34 6.09
C LYS A 143 6.06 -0.90 4.75
N PHE A 144 6.53 -0.05 3.83
CA PHE A 144 6.87 -0.44 2.45
C PHE A 144 8.27 0.01 2.00
N SER A 145 9.02 0.68 2.88
CA SER A 145 10.42 1.05 2.71
C SER A 145 11.38 0.03 3.30
#